data_AF-A0A9D6Z510-F1
#
_entry.id   AF-A0A9D6Z510-F1
#
_cell.length_a   1.000
_cell.length_b   1.000
_cell.length_c   1.000
_cell.angle_alpha   90.00
_cell.angle_beta   90.00
_cell.angle_gamma   90.00
#
_symmetry.space_group_name_H-M   'P 1'
#
loop_
_entity.id
_entity.type
_entity.pdbx_description
1 polymer ?
#
loop_
_entity_poly.entity_id
_entity_poly.type
_entity_poly.pdbx_seq_one_letter_code
_entity_poly.pdbx_strand_id
1 'polypeptide(L)'
;MQAAALKITEYVSEHVRLSRHSKNSVMRADTTARIEKALSLLPEEVLDLFLSEKRSLIVLIEPNLKIPFGMSTKAERTPSGPNYTITLREEHEEWPEDLFLGAFLRELGHVVGERPPEQDWPAARGDRARFRERLECVADAMVWKWGLRHYSMRHLYATYPEHWAERIVTEIGKIMLEDERFN
;
A
#
# COMPACT_ATOMS: atom_id res chain seq x y z
N MET A 1 -23.38 -4.32 4.32
CA MET A 1 -22.30 -4.10 5.32
C MET A 1 -21.79 -5.39 5.96
N GLN A 2 -22.58 -6.21 6.66
CA GLN A 2 -22.07 -7.44 7.32
C GLN A 2 -21.41 -8.46 6.36
N ALA A 3 -21.95 -8.64 5.15
CA ALA A 3 -21.38 -9.57 4.17
C ALA A 3 -20.01 -9.12 3.62
N ALA A 4 -19.76 -7.81 3.52
CA ALA A 4 -18.48 -7.28 3.06
C ALA A 4 -17.39 -7.43 4.15
N ALA A 5 -17.75 -7.17 5.41
CA ALA A 5 -16.84 -7.36 6.53
C ALA A 5 -16.39 -8.83 6.66
N LEU A 6 -17.30 -9.80 6.50
CA LEU A 6 -16.97 -11.21 6.53
C LEU A 6 -15.96 -11.59 5.42
N LYS A 7 -16.21 -11.13 4.20
CA LYS A 7 -15.30 -11.37 3.06
C LYS A 7 -13.92 -10.75 3.26
N ILE A 8 -13.85 -9.56 3.87
CA ILE A 8 -12.57 -8.92 4.20
C ILE A 8 -11.80 -9.78 5.20
N THR A 9 -12.43 -10.23 6.28
CA THR A 9 -11.78 -11.08 7.27
C THR A 9 -11.29 -12.40 6.68
N GLU A 10 -12.11 -13.06 5.85
CA GLU A 10 -11.72 -14.27 5.11
C GLU A 10 -10.50 -13.99 4.22
N TYR A 11 -10.58 -12.96 3.37
CA TYR A 11 -9.50 -12.55 2.49
C TYR A 11 -8.19 -12.29 3.25
N VAL A 12 -8.25 -11.49 4.31
CA VAL A 12 -7.07 -11.14 5.12
C VAL A 12 -6.47 -12.39 5.76
N SER A 13 -7.30 -13.33 6.24
CA SER A 13 -6.82 -14.56 6.87
C SER A 13 -6.02 -15.45 5.91
N GLU A 14 -6.36 -15.43 4.62
CA GLU A 14 -5.70 -16.22 3.57
C GLU A 14 -4.43 -15.55 3.03
N HIS A 15 -4.42 -14.21 3.01
CA HIS A 15 -3.38 -13.43 2.32
C HIS A 15 -2.34 -12.81 3.26
N VAL A 16 -2.60 -12.72 4.57
CA VAL A 16 -1.62 -12.26 5.57
C VAL A 16 -0.79 -13.43 6.09
N ARG A 17 0.52 -13.36 5.87
CA ARG A 17 1.51 -14.38 6.24
C ARG A 17 2.55 -13.79 7.18
N LEU A 18 2.99 -14.61 8.13
CA LEU A 18 4.15 -14.32 8.97
C LEU A 18 5.40 -14.92 8.34
N SER A 19 6.49 -14.17 8.36
CA SER A 19 7.81 -14.74 8.10
C SER A 19 8.11 -15.84 9.12
N ARG A 20 8.80 -16.91 8.68
CA ARG A 20 9.10 -18.13 9.47
C ARG A 20 9.84 -17.88 10.81
N HIS A 21 10.21 -16.63 11.10
CA HIS A 21 10.98 -16.23 12.27
C HIS A 21 10.25 -15.33 13.27
N SER A 22 8.99 -14.90 13.03
CA SER A 22 8.26 -14.09 14.02
C SER A 22 7.53 -14.98 15.05
N LYS A 23 7.75 -14.74 16.34
CA LYS A 23 7.20 -15.57 17.44
C LYS A 23 5.93 -15.00 18.10
N ASN A 24 5.42 -13.84 17.68
CA ASN A 24 4.34 -13.15 18.39
C ASN A 24 2.95 -13.36 17.76
N SER A 25 2.08 -14.11 18.46
CA SER A 25 0.70 -14.37 18.03
C SER A 25 -0.26 -13.20 18.30
N VAL A 26 -0.08 -12.47 19.40
CA VAL A 26 -0.94 -11.31 19.78
C VAL A 26 -0.78 -10.16 18.79
N MET A 27 0.46 -9.87 18.42
CA MET A 27 0.87 -8.91 17.38
C MET A 27 0.16 -9.13 16.05
N ARG A 28 -0.05 -10.40 15.67
CA ARG A 28 -0.75 -10.73 14.44
C ARG A 28 -2.20 -10.24 14.46
N ALA A 29 -2.91 -10.36 15.58
CA ALA A 29 -4.32 -9.99 15.66
C ALA A 29 -4.52 -8.48 15.47
N ASP A 30 -3.70 -7.66 16.14
CA ASP A 30 -3.79 -6.20 16.03
C ASP A 30 -3.44 -5.71 14.61
N THR A 31 -2.37 -6.23 14.01
CA THR A 31 -2.00 -5.88 12.63
C THR A 31 -3.07 -6.35 11.64
N THR A 32 -3.63 -7.54 11.82
CA THR A 32 -4.73 -8.06 10.99
C THR A 32 -5.94 -7.12 11.05
N ALA A 33 -6.34 -6.71 12.26
CA ALA A 33 -7.47 -5.79 12.44
C ALA A 33 -7.22 -4.42 11.76
N ARG A 34 -5.99 -3.90 11.80
CA ARG A 34 -5.63 -2.66 11.08
C ARG A 34 -5.66 -2.83 9.57
N ILE A 35 -5.27 -4.00 9.04
CA ILE A 35 -5.36 -4.33 7.60
C ILE A 35 -6.83 -4.46 7.17
N GLU A 36 -7.65 -5.17 7.92
CA GLU A 36 -9.10 -5.28 7.68
C GLU A 36 -9.75 -3.90 7.64
N LYS A 37 -9.39 -3.04 8.61
CA LYS A 37 -9.84 -1.66 8.65
C LYS A 37 -9.40 -0.89 7.41
N ALA A 38 -8.15 -1.00 6.97
CA ALA A 38 -7.69 -0.34 5.74
C ALA A 38 -8.48 -0.79 4.50
N LEU A 39 -8.73 -2.09 4.34
CA LEU A 39 -9.54 -2.60 3.22
C LEU A 39 -11.00 -2.12 3.30
N SER A 40 -11.56 -2.01 4.51
CA SER A 40 -12.93 -1.49 4.71
C SER A 40 -13.09 -0.01 4.36
N LEU A 41 -11.99 0.75 4.29
CA LEU A 41 -11.98 2.16 3.90
C LEU A 41 -11.92 2.36 2.38
N LEU A 42 -11.69 1.30 1.60
CA LEU A 42 -11.63 1.38 0.14
C LEU A 42 -13.04 1.53 -0.46
N PRO A 43 -13.17 2.24 -1.60
CA PRO A 43 -14.38 2.16 -2.42
C PRO A 43 -14.71 0.72 -2.83
N GLU A 44 -15.98 0.40 -3.01
CA GLU A 44 -16.44 -0.97 -3.28
C GLU A 44 -15.80 -1.56 -4.55
N GLU A 45 -15.68 -0.75 -5.60
CA GLU A 45 -15.08 -1.14 -6.87
C GLU A 45 -13.58 -1.44 -6.77
N VAL A 46 -12.88 -0.77 -5.84
CA VAL A 46 -11.46 -0.98 -5.57
C VAL A 46 -11.27 -2.22 -4.70
N LEU A 47 -12.13 -2.38 -3.69
CA LEU A 47 -12.15 -3.56 -2.84
C LEU A 47 -12.42 -4.84 -3.66
N ASP A 48 -13.32 -4.80 -4.64
CA ASP A 48 -13.62 -5.93 -5.52
C ASP A 48 -12.38 -6.42 -6.28
N LEU A 49 -11.45 -5.54 -6.64
CA LEU A 49 -10.21 -5.94 -7.32
C LEU A 49 -9.41 -6.96 -6.50
N PHE A 50 -9.43 -6.82 -5.18
CA PHE A 50 -8.75 -7.74 -4.26
C PHE A 50 -9.60 -8.98 -3.98
N LEU A 51 -10.87 -8.79 -3.62
CA LEU A 51 -11.77 -9.89 -3.26
C LEU A 51 -12.08 -10.84 -4.42
N SER A 52 -12.01 -10.35 -5.66
CA SER A 52 -12.20 -11.15 -6.88
C SER A 52 -10.88 -11.65 -7.47
N GLU A 53 -9.75 -11.51 -6.76
CA GLU A 53 -8.40 -11.90 -7.18
C GLU A 53 -7.90 -11.27 -8.50
N LYS A 54 -8.53 -10.18 -8.99
CA LYS A 54 -7.99 -9.39 -10.12
C LYS A 54 -6.67 -8.72 -9.77
N ARG A 55 -6.41 -8.55 -8.47
CA ARG A 55 -5.14 -8.11 -7.87
C ARG A 55 -4.68 -9.16 -6.87
N SER A 56 -3.72 -9.97 -7.31
CA SER A 56 -3.07 -10.97 -6.46
C SER A 56 -2.10 -10.28 -5.50
N LEU A 57 -2.41 -10.32 -4.20
CA LEU A 57 -1.66 -9.64 -3.15
C LEU A 57 -1.40 -10.59 -1.99
N ILE A 58 -0.14 -10.68 -1.56
CA ILE A 58 0.25 -11.28 -0.28
C ILE A 58 0.76 -10.19 0.64
N VAL A 59 0.36 -10.22 1.90
CA VAL A 59 0.91 -9.36 2.95
C VAL A 59 1.87 -10.18 3.79
N LEU A 60 3.13 -9.80 3.85
CA LEU A 60 4.16 -10.50 4.61
C LEU A 60 4.62 -9.65 5.79
N ILE A 61 4.42 -10.13 7.01
CA ILE A 61 4.94 -9.51 8.23
C ILE A 61 6.32 -10.09 8.51
N GLU A 62 7.35 -9.24 8.47
CA GLU A 62 8.75 -9.61 8.67
C GLU A 62 9.32 -8.99 9.95
N PRO A 63 10.25 -9.71 10.62
CA PRO A 63 10.88 -9.18 11.83
C PRO A 63 11.65 -7.89 11.56
N ASN A 64 11.80 -7.09 12.60
CA ASN A 64 12.56 -5.85 12.54
C ASN A 64 14.03 -6.14 12.20
N LEU A 65 14.40 -5.97 10.93
CA LEU A 65 15.78 -5.83 10.51
C LEU A 65 16.16 -4.40 10.89
N LYS A 66 17.25 -4.20 11.65
CA LYS A 66 17.69 -2.96 12.34
C LYS A 66 17.80 -1.65 11.51
N ILE A 67 17.16 -1.55 10.35
CA ILE A 67 17.07 -0.43 9.45
C ILE A 67 15.56 -0.20 9.19
N PRO A 68 15.00 0.96 9.58
CA PRO A 68 13.59 1.23 9.45
C PRO A 68 13.24 1.45 7.97
N PHE A 69 12.58 0.45 7.38
CA PHE A 69 12.14 0.50 5.99
C PHE A 69 10.61 0.65 5.86
N GLY A 70 9.88 0.68 6.98
CA GLY A 70 8.43 0.85 6.99
C GLY A 70 7.69 -0.29 6.29
N MET A 71 6.83 0.08 5.34
CA MET A 71 6.12 -0.86 4.46
C MET A 71 6.68 -0.76 3.05
N SER A 72 6.66 -1.86 2.29
CA SER A 72 7.11 -1.83 0.90
C SER A 72 6.38 -2.85 0.03
N THR A 73 5.93 -2.38 -1.14
CA THR A 73 5.33 -3.22 -2.17
C THR A 73 6.39 -3.69 -3.16
N LYS A 74 6.43 -5.00 -3.42
CA LYS A 74 7.14 -5.63 -4.51
C LYS A 74 6.17 -6.25 -5.49
N ALA A 75 6.54 -6.22 -6.77
CA ALA A 75 5.80 -6.88 -7.84
C ALA A 75 6.70 -7.93 -8.48
N GLU A 76 6.16 -9.14 -8.67
CA GLU A 76 6.82 -10.23 -9.35
C GLU A 76 6.00 -10.62 -10.59
N ARG A 77 6.69 -10.95 -11.68
CA ARG A 77 6.03 -11.35 -12.92
C ARG A 77 5.65 -12.83 -12.85
N THR A 78 4.38 -13.13 -13.01
CA THR A 78 3.89 -14.50 -13.20
C THR A 78 3.18 -14.65 -14.55
N PRO A 79 2.99 -15.89 -15.06
CA PRO A 79 2.26 -16.10 -16.31
C PRO A 79 0.83 -15.56 -16.32
N SER A 80 0.19 -15.48 -15.14
CA SER A 80 -1.16 -14.95 -14.95
C SER A 80 -1.22 -13.43 -14.75
N GLY A 81 -0.07 -12.76 -14.66
CA GLY A 81 0.03 -11.32 -14.39
C GLY A 81 1.00 -10.99 -13.26
N PRO A 82 1.06 -9.72 -12.83
CA PRO A 82 1.86 -9.33 -11.68
C PRO A 82 1.25 -9.86 -10.38
N ASN A 83 2.08 -10.47 -9.55
CA ASN A 83 1.76 -10.79 -8.16
C ASN A 83 2.44 -9.78 -7.24
N TYR A 84 1.71 -9.29 -6.26
CA TYR A 84 2.19 -8.26 -5.35
C TYR A 84 2.47 -8.86 -3.97
N THR A 85 3.55 -8.37 -3.35
CA THR A 85 3.81 -8.62 -1.93
C THR A 85 4.02 -7.29 -1.22
N ILE A 86 3.20 -7.01 -0.22
CA ILE A 86 3.42 -5.89 0.70
C ILE A 86 4.13 -6.44 1.93
N THR A 87 5.35 -6.00 2.17
CA THR A 87 6.12 -6.37 3.35
C THR A 87 5.90 -5.34 4.46
N LEU A 88 5.48 -5.81 5.64
CA LEU A 88 5.28 -5.03 6.86
C LEU A 88 6.40 -5.38 7.82
N ARG A 89 7.17 -4.39 8.25
CA ARG A 89 8.18 -4.55 9.31
C ARG A 89 7.52 -4.40 10.67
N GLU A 90 7.92 -5.22 11.65
CA GLU A 90 7.40 -5.18 13.03
C GLU A 90 7.40 -3.77 13.66
N GLU A 91 8.32 -2.87 13.28
CA GLU A 91 8.36 -1.47 13.74
C GLU A 91 7.04 -0.68 13.57
N HIS A 92 6.16 -1.12 12.66
CA HIS A 92 4.82 -0.57 12.48
C HIS A 92 3.90 -0.69 13.71
N GLU A 93 4.26 -1.51 14.70
CA GLU A 93 3.45 -1.76 15.90
C GLU A 93 3.34 -0.50 16.75
N GLU A 94 4.45 0.22 16.87
CA GLU A 94 4.56 1.46 17.61
C GLU A 94 3.92 2.63 16.84
N TRP A 95 3.51 2.42 15.60
CA TRP A 95 2.93 3.49 14.80
C TRP A 95 1.52 3.82 15.28
N PRO A 96 1.19 5.12 15.38
CA PRO A 96 -0.18 5.57 15.45
C PRO A 96 -1.04 4.95 14.34
N GLU A 97 -2.30 4.64 14.65
CA GLU A 97 -3.20 3.96 13.71
C GLU A 97 -3.34 4.73 12.39
N ASP A 98 -3.44 6.07 12.45
CA ASP A 98 -3.52 6.92 11.28
C ASP A 98 -2.28 6.81 10.38
N LEU A 99 -1.08 6.75 10.98
CA LEU A 99 0.17 6.54 10.24
C LEU A 99 0.22 5.16 9.58
N PHE A 100 -0.19 4.10 10.31
CA PHE A 100 -0.27 2.74 9.74
C PHE A 100 -1.23 2.71 8.56
N LEU A 101 -2.45 3.23 8.72
CA LEU A 101 -3.47 3.20 7.69
C LEU A 101 -3.01 3.98 6.46
N GLY A 102 -2.45 5.17 6.64
CA GLY A 102 -1.90 5.97 5.54
C GLY A 102 -0.83 5.24 4.75
N ALA A 103 0.16 4.66 5.43
CA ALA A 103 1.23 3.91 4.79
C ALA A 103 0.70 2.67 4.05
N PHE A 104 -0.20 1.89 4.68
CA PHE A 104 -0.73 0.68 4.06
C PHE A 104 -1.62 0.99 2.86
N LEU A 105 -2.46 2.02 2.93
CA LEU A 105 -3.29 2.47 1.80
C LEU A 105 -2.43 2.91 0.61
N ARG A 106 -1.29 3.57 0.87
CA ARG A 106 -0.32 3.91 -0.18
C ARG A 106 0.24 2.65 -0.86
N GLU A 107 0.61 1.63 -0.09
CA GLU A 107 1.07 0.36 -0.66
C GLU A 107 -0.03 -0.32 -1.49
N LEU A 108 -1.29 -0.27 -1.05
CA LEU A 108 -2.43 -0.72 -1.88
C LEU A 108 -2.57 0.10 -3.16
N GLY A 109 -2.27 1.41 -3.12
CA GLY A 109 -2.22 2.27 -4.31
C GLY A 109 -1.20 1.79 -5.34
N HIS A 110 -0.05 1.27 -4.92
CA HIS A 110 0.90 0.64 -5.85
C HIS A 110 0.33 -0.62 -6.52
N VAL A 111 -0.44 -1.41 -5.81
CA VAL A 111 -1.07 -2.63 -6.33
C VAL A 111 -2.19 -2.29 -7.31
N VAL A 112 -3.08 -1.38 -6.93
CA VAL A 112 -4.20 -0.94 -7.78
C VAL A 112 -3.67 -0.26 -9.04
N GLY A 113 -2.63 0.56 -8.91
CA GLY A 113 -1.92 1.22 -10.00
C GLY A 113 -1.03 0.32 -10.86
N GLU A 114 -1.07 -0.99 -10.62
CA GLU A 114 -0.34 -2.00 -11.38
C GLU A 114 1.17 -1.73 -11.48
N ARG A 115 1.81 -1.39 -10.35
CA ARG A 115 3.26 -1.18 -10.29
C ARG A 115 3.99 -2.35 -10.99
N PRO A 116 4.84 -2.09 -11.99
CA PRO A 116 5.53 -3.16 -12.69
C PRO A 116 6.68 -3.70 -11.84
N PRO A 117 7.07 -4.97 -12.07
CA PRO A 117 8.28 -5.56 -11.50
C PRO A 117 9.52 -4.70 -11.74
N GLU A 118 10.41 -4.65 -10.75
CA GLU A 118 11.60 -3.78 -10.79
C GLU A 118 12.61 -4.09 -11.90
N GLN A 119 12.56 -5.31 -12.45
CA GLN A 119 13.33 -5.72 -13.62
C GLN A 119 12.87 -5.04 -14.92
N ASP A 120 11.62 -4.56 -14.95
CA ASP A 120 11.01 -3.90 -16.10
C ASP A 120 11.20 -2.36 -16.04
N TRP A 121 11.84 -1.87 -14.98
CA TRP A 121 12.10 -0.45 -14.80
C TRP A 121 13.26 0.01 -15.70
N PRO A 122 13.36 1.33 -16.00
CA PRO A 122 14.50 1.86 -16.73
C PRO A 122 15.85 1.44 -16.11
N ALA A 123 16.80 1.04 -16.95
CA ALA A 123 18.13 0.62 -16.51
C ALA A 123 18.98 1.80 -16.04
N ALA A 124 18.83 2.97 -16.67
CA ALA A 124 19.58 4.17 -16.33
C ALA A 124 19.17 4.68 -14.94
N ARG A 125 20.14 4.93 -14.06
CA ARG A 125 19.90 5.35 -12.66
C ARG A 125 18.99 6.58 -12.55
N GLY A 126 19.22 7.59 -13.40
CA GLY A 126 18.44 8.83 -13.39
C GLY A 126 16.97 8.60 -13.77
N ASP A 127 16.74 7.85 -14.85
CA ASP A 127 15.39 7.55 -15.32
C ASP A 127 14.66 6.58 -14.39
N ARG A 128 15.38 5.63 -13.79
CA ARG A 128 14.85 4.73 -12.75
C ARG A 128 14.34 5.51 -11.54
N ALA A 129 15.08 6.53 -11.10
CA ALA A 129 14.69 7.37 -9.97
C ALA A 129 13.41 8.18 -10.28
N ARG A 130 13.34 8.81 -11.46
CA ARG A 130 12.15 9.55 -11.91
C ARG A 130 10.94 8.63 -12.09
N PHE A 131 11.16 7.44 -12.63
CA PHE A 131 10.11 6.44 -12.79
C PHE A 131 9.56 5.99 -11.44
N ARG A 132 10.44 5.73 -10.47
CA ARG A 132 10.06 5.41 -9.09
C ARG A 132 9.26 6.56 -8.45
N GLU A 133 9.74 7.79 -8.54
CA GLU A 133 9.05 8.99 -8.03
C GLU A 133 7.64 9.09 -8.61
N ARG A 134 7.48 8.85 -9.92
CA ARG A 134 6.16 8.84 -10.56
C ARG A 134 5.25 7.73 -10.02
N LEU A 135 5.76 6.51 -9.84
CA LEU A 135 4.98 5.41 -9.27
C LEU A 135 4.53 5.70 -7.84
N GLU A 136 5.39 6.33 -7.05
CA GLU A 136 5.10 6.80 -5.70
C GLU A 136 3.98 7.86 -5.72
N CYS A 137 4.09 8.90 -6.56
CA CYS A 137 3.05 9.91 -6.72
C CYS A 137 1.69 9.33 -7.16
N VAL A 138 1.68 8.33 -8.05
CA VAL A 138 0.43 7.67 -8.48
C VAL A 138 -0.23 6.95 -7.32
N ALA A 139 0.55 6.22 -6.50
CA ALA A 139 0.02 5.54 -5.33
C ALA A 139 -0.55 6.53 -4.29
N ASP A 140 0.18 7.62 -4.04
CA ASP A 140 -0.27 8.70 -3.16
C ASP A 140 -1.56 9.36 -3.68
N ALA A 141 -1.70 9.53 -5.00
CA ALA A 141 -2.92 10.06 -5.63
C ALA A 141 -4.13 9.14 -5.44
N MET A 142 -3.94 7.82 -5.45
CA MET A 142 -5.03 6.86 -5.22
C MET A 142 -5.60 6.97 -3.80
N VAL A 143 -4.73 7.10 -2.79
CA VAL A 143 -5.16 7.35 -1.40
C VAL A 143 -6.03 8.61 -1.33
N TRP A 144 -5.65 9.64 -2.09
CA TRP A 144 -6.39 10.88 -2.17
C TRP A 144 -7.75 10.74 -2.88
N LYS A 145 -7.80 9.97 -3.98
CA LYS A 145 -9.04 9.66 -4.73
C LYS A 145 -10.05 8.96 -3.85
N TRP A 146 -9.61 8.05 -2.97
CA TRP A 146 -10.49 7.33 -2.04
C TRP A 146 -11.06 8.21 -0.91
N GLY A 147 -10.76 9.52 -0.89
CA GLY A 147 -11.26 10.45 0.12
C GLY A 147 -10.57 10.32 1.48
N LEU A 148 -9.50 9.51 1.57
CA LEU A 148 -8.78 9.19 2.80
C LEU A 148 -7.67 10.21 3.12
N ARG A 149 -7.87 11.47 2.71
CA ARG A 149 -6.91 12.59 2.85
C ARG A 149 -6.40 12.78 4.28
N HIS A 150 -7.25 12.49 5.26
CA HIS A 150 -6.95 12.61 6.69
C HIS A 150 -6.04 11.49 7.23
N TYR A 151 -6.06 10.30 6.62
CA TYR A 151 -5.12 9.22 6.92
C TYR A 151 -3.75 9.43 6.22
N SER A 152 -3.71 10.29 5.19
CA SER A 152 -2.54 10.55 4.33
C SER A 152 -1.65 11.70 4.80
N MET A 153 -2.21 12.81 5.31
CA MET A 153 -1.43 14.02 5.58
C MET A 153 -0.37 13.84 6.68
N ARG A 154 -0.70 13.15 7.78
CA ARG A 154 0.26 12.92 8.86
C ARG A 154 1.41 12.02 8.43
N HIS A 155 1.16 11.02 7.58
CA HIS A 155 2.21 10.20 6.99
C HIS A 155 3.15 11.05 6.14
N LEU A 156 2.61 11.88 5.23
CA LEU A 156 3.42 12.73 4.36
C LEU A 156 4.32 13.69 5.15
N TYR A 157 3.78 14.36 6.18
CA TYR A 157 4.57 15.28 7.01
C TYR A 157 5.49 14.58 8.03
N ALA A 158 5.22 13.32 8.40
CA ALA A 158 6.10 12.53 9.26
C ALA A 158 7.25 11.88 8.47
N THR A 159 7.02 11.57 7.19
CA THR A 159 7.96 10.84 6.33
C THR A 159 8.80 11.78 5.46
N TYR A 160 8.24 12.91 5.03
CA TYR A 160 8.90 13.86 4.13
C TYR A 160 8.95 15.28 4.71
N PRO A 161 9.98 16.08 4.38
CA PRO A 161 9.99 17.50 4.69
C PRO A 161 8.76 18.23 4.14
N GLU A 162 8.30 19.28 4.80
CA GLU A 162 7.06 20.00 4.48
C GLU A 162 6.94 20.43 3.00
N HIS A 163 8.02 20.97 2.43
CA HIS A 163 8.08 21.37 1.02
C HIS A 163 7.94 20.19 0.03
N TRP A 164 8.31 18.97 0.45
CA TRP A 164 8.07 17.77 -0.34
C TRP A 164 6.61 17.34 -0.28
N ALA A 165 5.96 17.46 0.88
CA ALA A 165 4.54 17.16 1.02
C ALA A 165 3.68 18.06 0.11
N GLU A 166 3.95 19.37 0.09
CA GLU A 166 3.25 20.30 -0.80
C GLU A 166 3.46 19.98 -2.29
N ARG A 167 4.69 19.60 -2.66
CA ARG A 167 5.01 19.16 -4.03
C ARG A 167 4.26 17.88 -4.39
N ILE A 168 4.19 16.90 -3.49
CA ILE A 168 3.44 15.66 -3.68
C ILE A 168 1.95 15.97 -3.87
N VAL A 169 1.35 16.81 -3.03
CA VAL A 169 -0.06 17.23 -3.17
C VAL A 169 -0.33 17.91 -4.52
N THR A 170 0.60 18.75 -4.97
CA THR A 170 0.51 19.42 -6.27
C THR A 170 0.56 18.42 -7.43
N GLU A 171 1.48 17.45 -7.38
CA GLU A 171 1.61 16.41 -8.42
C GLU A 171 0.41 15.46 -8.41
N ILE A 172 -0.15 15.12 -7.24
CA ILE A 172 -1.42 14.39 -7.12
C ILE A 172 -2.53 15.14 -7.86
N GLY A 173 -2.64 16.45 -7.64
CA GLY A 173 -3.64 17.28 -8.30
C GLY A 173 -3.53 17.24 -9.83
N LYS A 174 -2.31 17.23 -10.37
CA LYS A 174 -2.09 17.09 -11.82
C LYS A 174 -2.47 15.70 -12.33
N ILE A 175 -2.02 14.64 -11.65
CA ILE A 175 -2.32 13.26 -12.03
C ILE A 175 -3.84 13.02 -12.07
N MET A 176 -4.56 13.55 -11.08
CA MET A 176 -6.02 13.45 -11.03
C MET A 176 -6.73 14.15 -12.21
N LEU A 177 -6.12 15.17 -12.81
CA LEU A 177 -6.67 15.89 -13.96
C LEU A 177 -6.31 15.23 -15.30
N GLU A 178 -5.15 14.59 -15.38
CA GLU A 178 -4.57 14.07 -16.63
C GLU A 178 -4.91 12.60 -16.92
N ASP A 179 -5.18 11.80 -15.89
CA ASP A 179 -5.34 10.35 -16.03
C ASP A 179 -6.82 9.95 -16.04
N GLU A 180 -7.32 9.47 -17.19
CA GLU A 180 -8.73 9.06 -17.37
C GLU A 180 -9.19 7.97 -16.40
N ARG A 181 -8.26 7.22 -15.76
CA ARG A 181 -8.60 6.27 -14.69
C ARG A 181 -9.05 6.97 -13.40
N PHE A 182 -8.83 8.29 -13.30
CA PHE A 182 -9.15 9.12 -12.15
C PHE A 182 -10.36 10.04 -12.36
N ASN A 183 -10.83 10.19 -13.60
CA ASN A 183 -12.10 10.83 -13.97
C ASN A 183 -13.26 9.83 -13.99
#